data_AF-A0A2V7DEB0-F1
#
_entry.id   AF-A0A2V7DEB0-F1
#
_cell.length_a   1.000
_cell.length_b   1.000
_cell.length_c   1.000
_cell.angle_alpha   90.00
_cell.angle_beta   90.00
_cell.angle_gamma   90.00
#
_symmetry.space_group_name_H-M   'P 1'
#
loop_
_entity.id
_entity.type
_entity.pdbx_description
1 polymer ?
#
loop_
_entity_poly.entity_id
_entity_poly.type
_entity_poly.pdbx_seq_one_letter_code
_entity_poly.pdbx_strand_id
1 'polypeptide(L)'
;MVEWRSVEGPSGVLEAVTPDARRKATLAEAVRIRVVRNFEEFLAIADRWHALLKETASDSVFLTWEWLYTWSRHYLEEGQLWIVIVFKNDELIGIAPFCVRPRVTGMMTIREMRFLGSEDVGSTHLDFIVRRKHKETVLRAIYRHLHEEAAGAWDLLTLSELPAESSSIDLWELMVGEAGRVMEVAGMTVEPFIDLRDGLEHFLTSLSGNERSNLRRKQRRLEGLGSVTYERMSSSQDVDRAMDVLIQLHQMRWKERGAAGVFGDYRRRVFHRDIARAFSEKGWLRLDFLLLSGEPIAGVYGYAYRNRYSFYLPGLNPMVAARSSPGILLLFRCVEEAVREGDQEFNLLKGAADYKIAWATGLRRCVTLQYYNRHLRSAAVKAFESGKSMIKMLVR
;
A
#
# COMPACT_ATOMS: atom_id res chain seq x y z
N MET A 1 -48.38 -4.60 38.50
CA MET A 1 -49.58 -3.78 38.80
C MET A 1 -49.82 -2.90 37.60
N VAL A 2 -50.89 -3.17 36.85
CA VAL A 2 -51.23 -2.47 35.60
C VAL A 2 -52.40 -1.53 35.94
N GLU A 3 -52.19 -0.22 35.80
CA GLU A 3 -53.27 0.75 35.85
C GLU A 3 -53.97 0.81 34.48
N TRP A 4 -55.29 0.65 34.49
CA TRP A 4 -56.14 0.81 33.32
C TRP A 4 -56.87 2.16 33.42
N ARG A 5 -56.81 2.98 32.37
CA ARG A 5 -57.72 4.11 32.18
C ARG A 5 -58.57 3.86 30.93
N SER A 6 -59.89 3.97 31.10
CA SER A 6 -60.90 3.89 30.05
C SER A 6 -60.95 5.17 29.22
N VAL A 7 -61.01 5.05 27.90
CA VAL A 7 -61.43 6.12 27.00
C VAL A 7 -62.63 5.57 26.22
N GLU A 8 -63.79 6.21 26.39
CA GLU A 8 -65.02 5.86 25.67
C GLU A 8 -64.95 6.39 24.22
N GLY A 9 -65.21 5.50 23.25
CA GLY A 9 -65.34 5.82 21.83
C GLY A 9 -65.82 4.58 21.04
N PRO A 10 -66.83 4.68 20.16
CA PRO A 10 -67.49 3.52 19.56
C PRO A 10 -66.81 3.11 18.25
N SER A 11 -65.66 2.44 18.34
CA SER A 11 -65.14 1.58 17.28
C SER A 11 -64.06 0.67 17.89
N GLY A 12 -64.48 -0.52 18.29
CA GLY A 12 -63.61 -1.52 18.90
C GLY A 12 -62.63 -2.12 17.89
N VAL A 13 -61.35 -1.78 18.04
CA VAL A 13 -60.21 -2.67 17.81
C VAL A 13 -59.20 -2.39 18.93
N LEU A 14 -59.14 -3.28 19.91
CA LEU A 14 -58.09 -3.31 20.93
C LEU A 14 -56.90 -4.09 20.35
N GLU A 15 -55.95 -3.40 19.72
CA GLU A 15 -54.63 -4.02 19.52
C GLU A 15 -53.83 -3.95 20.82
N ALA A 16 -53.62 -5.11 21.42
CA ALA A 16 -52.70 -5.28 22.53
C ALA A 16 -51.28 -4.99 22.06
N VAL A 17 -50.77 -3.77 22.32
CA VAL A 17 -49.34 -3.50 22.22
C VAL A 17 -48.67 -4.18 23.41
N THR A 18 -48.20 -5.41 23.18
CA THR A 18 -47.39 -6.12 24.16
C THR A 18 -46.10 -5.32 24.44
N PRO A 19 -45.61 -5.26 25.70
CA PRO A 19 -44.31 -4.66 26.03
C PRO A 19 -43.12 -5.28 25.28
N ASP A 20 -43.35 -6.39 24.58
CA ASP A 20 -42.38 -7.17 23.84
C ASP A 20 -42.15 -6.68 22.40
N ALA A 21 -43.09 -5.91 21.83
CA ALA A 21 -42.92 -5.28 20.51
C ALA A 21 -41.96 -4.07 20.54
N ARG A 22 -41.79 -3.43 21.71
CA ARG A 22 -40.78 -2.38 21.93
C ARG A 22 -39.39 -2.94 22.28
N ARG A 23 -39.29 -4.22 22.66
CA ARG A 23 -38.01 -4.95 22.82
C ARG A 23 -37.56 -5.71 21.57
N LYS A 24 -38.46 -5.88 20.58
CA LYS A 24 -38.18 -6.36 19.23
C LYS A 24 -37.99 -5.25 18.19
N ALA A 25 -37.83 -4.00 18.63
CA ALA A 25 -37.00 -3.05 17.89
C ALA A 25 -35.56 -3.56 18.03
N THR A 26 -35.16 -4.35 17.04
CA THR A 26 -33.85 -4.95 16.87
C THR A 26 -32.77 -3.98 17.37
N LEU A 27 -31.94 -4.43 18.31
CA LEU A 27 -30.56 -3.97 18.44
C LEU A 27 -29.87 -4.25 17.09
N ALA A 28 -30.19 -3.45 16.07
CA ALA A 28 -29.35 -3.32 14.90
C ALA A 28 -28.04 -2.76 15.45
N GLU A 29 -27.01 -3.60 15.50
CA GLU A 29 -25.69 -3.23 16.00
C GLU A 29 -25.28 -1.92 15.34
N ALA A 30 -25.22 -0.84 16.12
CA ALA A 30 -25.09 0.51 15.59
C ALA A 30 -23.69 0.66 14.97
N VAL A 31 -23.66 0.74 13.63
CA VAL A 31 -22.44 1.07 12.91
C VAL A 31 -22.25 2.58 12.96
N ARG A 32 -21.13 3.03 13.51
CA ARG A 32 -20.81 4.45 13.69
C ARG A 32 -19.56 4.80 12.91
N ILE A 33 -19.58 5.93 12.22
CA ILE A 33 -18.42 6.48 11.51
C ILE A 33 -17.84 7.65 12.30
N ARG A 34 -16.50 7.76 12.29
CA ARG A 34 -15.77 8.97 12.66
C ARG A 34 -14.74 9.26 11.57
N VAL A 35 -14.46 10.53 11.31
CA VAL A 35 -13.40 10.95 10.39
C VAL A 35 -12.28 11.60 11.17
N VAL A 36 -11.07 11.05 11.08
CA VAL A 36 -9.85 11.63 11.64
C VAL A 36 -9.25 12.60 10.62
N ARG A 37 -9.10 13.87 11.02
CA ARG A 37 -8.69 14.97 10.13
C ARG A 37 -7.41 15.71 10.54
N ASN A 38 -6.81 15.33 11.66
CA ASN A 38 -5.57 15.94 12.15
C ASN A 38 -4.59 14.86 12.65
N PHE A 39 -3.32 15.25 12.80
CA PHE A 39 -2.24 14.34 13.18
C PHE A 39 -2.29 13.88 14.64
N GLU A 40 -2.89 14.67 15.54
CA GLU A 40 -3.06 14.28 16.95
C GLU A 40 -4.03 13.10 17.06
N GLU A 41 -5.18 13.19 16.40
CA GLU A 41 -6.14 12.09 16.33
C GLU A 41 -5.60 10.88 15.58
N PHE A 42 -4.77 11.08 14.53
CA PHE A 42 -4.12 9.98 13.82
C PHE A 42 -3.07 9.28 14.71
N LEU A 43 -2.34 10.04 15.52
CA LEU A 43 -1.43 9.48 16.52
C LEU A 43 -2.19 8.67 17.58
N ALA A 44 -3.33 9.19 18.06
CA ALA A 44 -4.13 8.55 19.10
C ALA A 44 -4.77 7.20 18.69
N ILE A 45 -4.79 6.86 17.40
CA ILE A 45 -5.34 5.58 16.91
C ILE A 45 -4.29 4.53 16.55
N ALA A 46 -3.00 4.78 16.82
CA ALA A 46 -1.90 3.88 16.44
C ALA A 46 -2.10 2.43 16.91
N ASP A 47 -2.33 2.20 18.21
CA ASP A 47 -2.49 0.85 18.76
C ASP A 47 -3.69 0.12 18.18
N ARG A 48 -4.80 0.84 17.96
CA ARG A 48 -6.01 0.28 17.35
C ARG A 48 -5.80 -0.07 15.88
N TRP A 49 -5.00 0.73 15.17
CA TRP A 49 -4.60 0.46 13.80
C TRP A 49 -3.78 -0.82 13.71
N HIS A 50 -2.77 -0.97 14.58
CA HIS A 50 -1.93 -2.16 14.64
C HIS A 50 -2.75 -3.40 14.95
N ALA A 51 -3.67 -3.33 15.93
CA ALA A 51 -4.54 -4.45 16.27
C ALA A 51 -5.42 -4.86 15.08
N LEU A 52 -6.06 -3.91 14.41
CA LEU A 52 -6.95 -4.19 13.29
C LEU A 52 -6.20 -4.76 12.08
N LEU A 53 -5.08 -4.13 11.69
CA LEU A 53 -4.33 -4.51 10.49
C LEU A 53 -3.90 -5.98 10.51
N LYS A 54 -3.48 -6.47 11.69
CA LYS A 54 -3.05 -7.86 11.91
C LYS A 54 -4.13 -8.90 11.64
N GLU A 55 -5.39 -8.51 11.61
CA GLU A 55 -6.55 -9.37 11.38
C GLU A 55 -7.15 -9.21 9.97
N THR A 56 -6.46 -8.47 9.09
CA THR A 56 -6.92 -8.23 7.72
C THR A 56 -6.25 -9.17 6.72
N ALA A 57 -6.93 -9.41 5.59
CA ALA A 57 -6.34 -10.13 4.47
C ALA A 57 -5.29 -9.29 3.71
N SER A 58 -5.33 -7.96 3.87
CA SER A 58 -4.47 -6.99 3.19
C SER A 58 -3.33 -6.51 4.11
N ASP A 59 -2.79 -7.39 4.97
CA ASP A 59 -1.73 -7.06 5.95
C ASP A 59 -0.38 -6.80 5.25
N SER A 60 -0.25 -5.61 4.66
CA SER A 60 0.91 -5.11 3.91
C SER A 60 1.72 -4.11 4.74
N VAL A 61 3.05 -4.10 4.57
CA VAL A 61 3.94 -3.11 5.19
C VAL A 61 3.52 -1.67 4.85
N PHE A 62 2.98 -1.46 3.64
CA PHE A 62 2.51 -0.16 3.15
C PHE A 62 1.19 0.30 3.79
N LEU A 63 0.50 -0.59 4.52
CA LEU A 63 -0.70 -0.28 5.29
C LEU A 63 -0.42 -0.15 6.80
N THR A 64 0.84 -0.33 7.23
CA THR A 64 1.22 -0.10 8.64
C THR A 64 1.01 1.35 9.03
N TRP A 65 0.71 1.57 10.32
CA TRP A 65 0.56 2.91 10.86
C TRP A 65 1.85 3.71 10.69
N GLU A 66 3.00 3.08 10.93
CA GLU A 66 4.34 3.65 10.78
C GLU A 66 4.53 4.23 9.38
N TRP A 67 4.19 3.47 8.33
CA TRP A 67 4.30 3.91 6.95
C TRP A 67 3.37 5.07 6.64
N LEU A 68 2.07 4.91 6.92
CA LEU A 68 1.04 5.88 6.50
C LEU A 68 1.08 7.16 7.34
N TYR A 69 1.42 7.09 8.62
CA TYR A 69 1.62 8.26 9.48
C TYR A 69 2.84 9.06 9.03
N THR A 70 3.99 8.39 8.83
CA THR A 70 5.21 9.05 8.34
C THR A 70 4.97 9.66 6.97
N TRP A 71 4.32 8.93 6.06
CA TRP A 71 3.97 9.45 4.74
C TRP A 71 3.06 10.68 4.87
N SER A 72 2.05 10.62 5.73
CA SER A 72 1.11 11.74 5.90
C SER A 72 1.83 12.99 6.40
N ARG A 73 2.76 12.86 7.36
CA ARG A 73 3.55 13.99 7.88
C ARG A 73 4.43 14.65 6.82
N HIS A 74 4.96 13.85 5.91
CA HIS A 74 5.82 14.35 4.84
C HIS A 74 5.01 14.92 3.69
N TYR A 75 3.91 14.27 3.31
CA TYR A 75 3.23 14.50 2.04
C TYR A 75 1.95 15.36 2.12
N LEU A 76 1.30 15.45 3.28
CA LEU A 76 0.06 16.20 3.43
C LEU A 76 0.28 17.62 3.96
N GLU A 77 -0.52 18.53 3.44
CA GLU A 77 -0.74 19.86 4.01
C GLU A 77 -1.90 19.82 5.01
N GLU A 78 -2.07 20.91 5.76
CA GLU A 78 -3.18 21.06 6.70
C GLU A 78 -4.54 20.90 5.99
N GLY A 79 -5.47 20.19 6.64
CA GLY A 79 -6.81 19.94 6.11
C GLY A 79 -6.91 18.84 5.03
N GLN A 80 -5.79 18.25 4.59
CA GLN A 80 -5.80 17.19 3.57
C GLN A 80 -6.03 15.78 4.16
N LEU A 81 -5.80 15.57 5.45
CA LEU A 81 -5.97 14.26 6.09
C LEU A 81 -7.45 13.88 6.21
N TRP A 82 -7.81 12.67 5.79
CA TRP A 82 -9.19 12.19 5.83
C TRP A 82 -9.27 10.68 6.06
N ILE A 83 -9.12 10.24 7.30
CA ILE A 83 -9.20 8.80 7.62
C ILE A 83 -10.61 8.49 8.12
N VAL A 84 -11.36 7.68 7.39
CA VAL A 84 -12.68 7.21 7.84
C VAL A 84 -12.48 5.98 8.70
N ILE A 85 -12.97 6.00 9.94
CA ILE A 85 -12.94 4.85 10.84
C ILE A 85 -14.35 4.41 11.19
N VAL A 86 -14.57 3.10 11.20
CA VAL A 86 -15.88 2.48 11.36
C VAL A 86 -15.90 1.64 12.63
N PHE A 87 -16.85 1.94 13.50
CA PHE A 87 -17.09 1.23 14.74
C PHE A 87 -18.36 0.39 14.66
N LYS A 88 -18.37 -0.71 15.39
CA LYS A 88 -19.55 -1.51 15.67
C LYS A 88 -19.53 -1.88 17.15
N ASN A 89 -20.52 -1.43 17.92
CA ASN A 89 -20.55 -1.61 19.39
C ASN A 89 -19.22 -1.17 20.06
N ASP A 90 -18.70 -0.01 19.65
CA ASP A 90 -17.40 0.59 20.05
C ASP A 90 -16.12 -0.18 19.69
N GLU A 91 -16.24 -1.33 19.04
CA GLU A 91 -15.12 -2.04 18.42
C GLU A 91 -14.77 -1.38 17.08
N LEU A 92 -13.49 -1.03 16.88
CA LEU A 92 -13.00 -0.58 15.58
C LEU A 92 -12.95 -1.76 14.60
N ILE A 93 -13.77 -1.73 13.56
CA ILE A 93 -13.92 -2.83 12.61
C ILE A 93 -13.41 -2.51 11.21
N GLY A 94 -13.13 -1.23 10.92
CA GLY A 94 -12.72 -0.79 9.59
C GLY A 94 -12.03 0.56 9.58
N ILE A 95 -11.04 0.71 8.69
CA ILE A 95 -10.37 1.97 8.40
C ILE A 95 -10.28 2.14 6.88
N ALA A 96 -10.69 3.30 6.39
CA ALA A 96 -10.40 3.78 5.03
C ALA A 96 -9.37 4.91 5.11
N PRO A 97 -8.10 4.63 4.82
CA PRO A 97 -7.03 5.59 4.98
C PRO A 97 -7.01 6.55 3.80
N PHE A 98 -7.80 7.63 3.81
CA PHE A 98 -7.81 8.60 2.72
C PHE A 98 -7.08 9.92 3.04
N CYS A 99 -6.73 10.63 1.97
CA CYS A 99 -6.53 12.07 1.97
C CYS A 99 -7.35 12.71 0.86
N VAL A 100 -7.55 14.03 0.96
CA VAL A 100 -8.18 14.84 -0.08
C VAL A 100 -7.19 15.91 -0.52
N ARG A 101 -6.86 15.96 -1.82
CA ARG A 101 -5.92 16.91 -2.39
C ARG A 101 -6.49 17.65 -3.60
N PRO A 102 -6.05 18.88 -3.88
CA PRO A 102 -6.34 19.52 -5.15
C PRO A 102 -5.61 18.79 -6.29
N ARG A 103 -6.32 18.49 -7.37
CA ARG A 103 -5.77 17.98 -8.63
C ARG A 103 -6.15 18.93 -9.76
N VAL A 104 -5.15 19.47 -10.44
CA VAL A 104 -5.35 20.33 -11.61
C VAL A 104 -5.59 19.45 -12.84
N THR A 105 -6.70 19.67 -13.53
CA THR A 105 -7.05 18.98 -14.78
C THR A 105 -7.48 20.00 -15.83
N GLY A 106 -6.59 20.29 -16.78
CA GLY A 106 -6.78 21.42 -17.70
C GLY A 106 -6.80 22.74 -16.93
N MET A 107 -7.86 23.53 -17.10
CA MET A 107 -8.09 24.78 -16.36
C MET A 107 -8.89 24.59 -15.05
N MET A 108 -9.23 23.34 -14.68
CA MET A 108 -10.09 23.04 -13.54
C MET A 108 -9.33 22.49 -12.32
N THR A 109 -9.67 23.10 -11.19
CA THR A 109 -9.39 22.81 -9.77
C THR A 109 -10.01 21.62 -9.05
N ILE A 110 -9.94 20.32 -9.40
CA ILE A 110 -10.75 19.30 -8.67
C ILE A 110 -10.20 18.86 -7.30
N ARG A 111 -11.07 18.28 -6.46
CA ARG A 111 -10.69 17.61 -5.20
C ARG A 111 -10.65 16.11 -5.44
N GLU A 112 -9.47 15.54 -5.33
CA GLU A 112 -9.25 14.11 -5.42
C GLU A 112 -9.12 13.52 -4.02
N MET A 113 -10.05 12.64 -3.67
CA MET A 113 -9.92 11.74 -2.53
C MET A 113 -9.15 10.49 -2.97
N ARG A 114 -8.15 10.07 -2.20
CA ARG A 114 -7.33 8.90 -2.55
C ARG A 114 -6.73 8.24 -1.32
N PHE A 115 -6.25 7.00 -1.46
CA PHE A 115 -5.57 6.33 -0.34
C PHE A 115 -4.31 7.09 0.11
N LEU A 116 -4.09 7.13 1.43
CA LEU A 116 -2.81 7.51 2.02
C LEU A 116 -1.70 6.60 1.51
N GLY A 117 -0.47 7.12 1.43
CA GLY A 117 0.67 6.37 0.91
C GLY A 117 0.69 6.23 -0.61
N SER A 118 -0.36 6.69 -1.31
CA SER A 118 -0.37 6.71 -2.77
C SER A 118 0.60 7.77 -3.31
N GLU A 119 1.17 7.50 -4.49
CA GLU A 119 2.17 8.36 -5.15
C GLU A 119 3.48 8.53 -4.36
N ASP A 120 4.46 9.17 -5.01
CA ASP A 120 5.76 9.62 -4.49
C ASP A 120 6.76 8.59 -3.98
N VAL A 121 6.29 7.54 -3.32
CA VAL A 121 7.11 6.55 -2.61
C VAL A 121 6.75 5.13 -3.05
N GLY A 122 5.99 4.97 -4.14
CA GLY A 122 5.83 3.66 -4.78
C GLY A 122 5.16 2.57 -3.93
N SER A 123 4.34 2.93 -2.94
CA SER A 123 3.55 1.99 -2.14
C SER A 123 2.72 1.05 -3.03
N THR A 124 2.53 -0.19 -2.59
CA THR A 124 1.69 -1.20 -3.24
C THR A 124 0.73 -1.84 -2.27
N HIS A 125 -0.25 -2.59 -2.77
CA HIS A 125 -1.23 -3.32 -1.95
C HIS A 125 -1.94 -2.40 -0.95
N LEU A 126 -2.30 -1.18 -1.39
CA LEU A 126 -3.12 -0.27 -0.60
C LEU A 126 -4.56 -0.77 -0.63
N ASP A 127 -5.28 -0.68 0.48
CA ASP A 127 -6.65 -1.18 0.58
C ASP A 127 -7.34 -0.54 1.80
N PHE A 128 -8.63 -0.81 1.95
CA PHE A 128 -9.34 -0.66 3.20
C PHE A 128 -8.82 -1.68 4.21
N ILE A 129 -8.56 -1.23 5.44
CA ILE A 129 -8.10 -2.09 6.54
C ILE A 129 -9.35 -2.58 7.26
N VAL A 130 -9.81 -3.78 6.90
CA VAL A 130 -11.08 -4.32 7.38
C VAL A 130 -10.98 -5.81 7.65
N ARG A 131 -11.57 -6.26 8.76
CA ARG A 131 -11.69 -7.69 9.05
C ARG A 131 -12.61 -8.36 8.03
N ARG A 132 -12.23 -9.54 7.55
CA ARG A 132 -13.01 -10.31 6.56
C ARG A 132 -14.49 -10.45 6.94
N LYS A 133 -14.77 -10.74 8.22
CA LYS A 133 -16.14 -10.89 8.77
C LYS A 133 -17.02 -9.63 8.69
N HIS A 134 -16.43 -8.44 8.56
CA HIS A 134 -17.14 -7.16 8.56
C HIS A 134 -16.99 -6.39 7.25
N LYS A 135 -16.34 -6.97 6.24
CA LYS A 135 -15.92 -6.27 5.03
C LYS A 135 -17.07 -5.59 4.31
N GLU A 136 -18.16 -6.31 4.05
CA GLU A 136 -19.34 -5.74 3.41
C GLU A 136 -19.99 -4.63 4.26
N THR A 137 -20.22 -4.87 5.55
CA THR A 137 -20.81 -3.88 6.47
C THR A 137 -20.01 -2.58 6.49
N VAL A 138 -18.68 -2.68 6.57
CA VAL A 138 -17.77 -1.53 6.61
C VAL A 138 -17.74 -0.80 5.28
N LEU A 139 -17.58 -1.51 4.16
CA LEU A 139 -17.52 -0.87 2.84
C LEU A 139 -18.83 -0.19 2.49
N ARG A 140 -19.99 -0.78 2.82
CA ARG A 140 -21.30 -0.14 2.66
C ARG A 140 -21.43 1.12 3.52
N ALA A 141 -20.94 1.08 4.76
CA ALA A 141 -20.95 2.25 5.64
C ALA A 141 -20.05 3.38 5.08
N ILE A 142 -18.83 3.05 4.63
CA ILE A 142 -17.92 4.02 4.02
C ILE A 142 -18.53 4.59 2.74
N TYR A 143 -19.05 3.74 1.85
CA TYR A 143 -19.71 4.17 0.63
C TYR A 143 -20.84 5.16 0.92
N ARG A 144 -21.75 4.82 1.84
CA ARG A 144 -22.84 5.71 2.25
C ARG A 144 -22.31 7.05 2.76
N HIS A 145 -21.35 7.03 3.67
CA HIS A 145 -20.74 8.26 4.19
C HIS A 145 -20.13 9.13 3.09
N LEU A 146 -19.39 8.53 2.15
CA LEU A 146 -18.80 9.26 1.03
C LEU A 146 -19.83 9.88 0.08
N HIS A 147 -20.99 9.24 -0.09
CA HIS A 147 -22.04 9.65 -1.03
C HIS A 147 -23.16 10.49 -0.41
N GLU A 148 -23.26 10.55 0.93
CA GLU A 148 -24.25 11.33 1.66
C GLU A 148 -23.56 12.45 2.45
N GLU A 149 -23.01 12.14 3.62
CA GLU A 149 -22.43 13.12 4.56
C GLU A 149 -21.20 13.86 3.99
N ALA A 150 -20.36 13.14 3.25
CA ALA A 150 -19.13 13.67 2.65
C ALA A 150 -19.25 13.90 1.14
N ALA A 151 -20.47 13.85 0.57
CA ALA A 151 -20.69 14.01 -0.86
C ALA A 151 -20.09 15.30 -1.41
N GLY A 152 -20.12 16.36 -0.61
CA GLY A 152 -19.58 17.66 -0.98
C GLY A 152 -18.07 17.80 -0.82
N ALA A 153 -17.34 16.81 -0.31
CA ALA A 153 -15.91 16.93 0.05
C ALA A 153 -14.93 16.52 -1.06
N TRP A 154 -15.40 15.82 -2.09
CA TRP A 154 -14.56 15.24 -3.13
C TRP A 154 -15.26 15.24 -4.49
N ASP A 155 -14.48 15.26 -5.56
CA ASP A 155 -14.97 15.27 -6.94
C ASP A 155 -14.54 14.00 -7.71
N LEU A 156 -13.39 13.43 -7.35
CA LEU A 156 -12.81 12.20 -7.87
C LEU A 156 -12.34 11.33 -6.68
N LEU A 157 -12.70 10.05 -6.67
CA LEU A 157 -12.14 9.04 -5.77
C LEU A 157 -11.16 8.18 -6.56
N THR A 158 -9.91 8.12 -6.11
CA THR A 158 -8.84 7.30 -6.69
C THR A 158 -8.41 6.22 -5.70
N LEU A 159 -8.84 4.99 -5.92
CA LEU A 159 -8.42 3.81 -5.16
C LEU A 159 -7.20 3.20 -5.86
N SER A 160 -6.02 3.71 -5.53
CA SER A 160 -4.76 3.34 -6.19
C SER A 160 -4.11 2.10 -5.59
N GLU A 161 -3.47 1.29 -6.43
CA GLU A 161 -2.62 0.16 -6.02
C GLU A 161 -3.35 -0.89 -5.16
N LEU A 162 -4.65 -1.09 -5.44
CA LEU A 162 -5.46 -2.17 -4.86
C LEU A 162 -5.00 -3.51 -5.43
N PRO A 163 -4.81 -4.56 -4.61
CA PRO A 163 -4.62 -5.91 -5.13
C PRO A 163 -5.78 -6.27 -6.06
N ALA A 164 -5.49 -6.74 -7.28
CA ALA A 164 -6.52 -7.02 -8.28
C ALA A 164 -7.51 -8.10 -7.83
N GLU A 165 -7.09 -8.97 -6.91
CA GLU A 165 -7.89 -10.02 -6.32
C GLU A 165 -8.55 -9.60 -4.99
N SER A 166 -8.48 -8.33 -4.59
CA SER A 166 -9.13 -7.84 -3.36
C SER A 166 -10.65 -7.79 -3.53
N SER A 167 -11.36 -8.47 -2.64
CA SER A 167 -12.83 -8.37 -2.55
C SER A 167 -13.37 -6.97 -2.20
N SER A 168 -12.48 -6.01 -1.93
CA SER A 168 -12.87 -4.60 -1.82
C SER A 168 -13.34 -4.08 -3.18
N ILE A 169 -12.70 -4.53 -4.27
CA ILE A 169 -13.05 -4.16 -5.64
C ILE A 169 -14.46 -4.66 -5.95
N ASP A 170 -14.71 -5.97 -5.78
CA ASP A 170 -16.01 -6.59 -6.07
C ASP A 170 -17.17 -5.89 -5.33
N LEU A 171 -16.99 -5.62 -4.04
CA LEU A 171 -18.01 -4.95 -3.23
C LEU A 171 -18.20 -3.48 -3.65
N TRP A 172 -17.13 -2.78 -4.00
CA TRP A 172 -17.22 -1.40 -4.45
C TRP A 172 -17.87 -1.28 -5.82
N GLU A 173 -17.51 -2.16 -6.76
CA GLU A 173 -18.13 -2.27 -8.09
C GLU A 173 -19.63 -2.59 -7.97
N LEU A 174 -20.00 -3.51 -7.09
CA LEU A 174 -21.40 -3.82 -6.82
C LEU A 174 -22.18 -2.57 -6.36
N MET A 175 -21.69 -1.86 -5.34
CA MET A 175 -22.36 -0.65 -4.83
C MET A 175 -22.42 0.49 -5.86
N VAL A 176 -21.35 0.65 -6.65
CA VAL A 176 -21.29 1.62 -7.75
C VAL A 176 -22.29 1.24 -8.85
N GLY A 177 -22.42 -0.05 -9.19
CA GLY A 177 -23.38 -0.58 -10.15
C GLY A 177 -24.83 -0.43 -9.69
N GLU A 178 -25.13 -0.73 -8.42
CA GLU A 178 -26.43 -0.49 -7.78
C GLU A 178 -26.87 0.98 -7.89
N ALA A 179 -25.91 1.91 -7.90
CA ALA A 179 -26.16 3.34 -8.10
C ALA A 179 -26.22 3.79 -9.58
N GLY A 180 -26.15 2.87 -10.54
CA GLY A 180 -26.16 3.16 -11.98
C GLY A 180 -24.92 3.92 -12.44
N ARG A 181 -23.76 3.57 -11.91
CA ARG A 181 -22.47 4.21 -12.17
C ARG A 181 -21.41 3.18 -12.56
N VAL A 182 -20.26 3.69 -13.01
CA VAL A 182 -19.13 2.88 -13.47
C VAL A 182 -17.86 3.36 -12.79
N MET A 183 -17.05 2.42 -12.33
CA MET A 183 -15.69 2.65 -11.87
C MET A 183 -14.72 2.36 -13.02
N GLU A 184 -13.74 3.23 -13.22
CA GLU A 184 -12.80 3.15 -14.34
C GLU A 184 -11.46 2.58 -13.88
N VAL A 185 -10.91 1.64 -14.64
CA VAL A 185 -9.54 1.17 -14.44
C VAL A 185 -8.59 2.20 -15.06
N ALA A 186 -7.96 3.01 -14.21
CA ALA A 186 -7.04 4.07 -14.61
C ALA A 186 -5.59 3.57 -14.77
N GLY A 187 -5.26 2.40 -14.21
CA GLY A 187 -3.94 1.80 -14.36
C GLY A 187 -3.85 0.41 -13.75
N MET A 188 -2.82 -0.32 -14.17
CA MET A 188 -2.47 -1.63 -13.63
C MET A 188 -0.94 -1.72 -13.49
N THR A 189 -0.50 -2.27 -12.37
CA THR A 189 0.91 -2.56 -12.08
C THR A 189 1.07 -4.06 -11.86
N VAL A 190 2.28 -4.56 -12.13
CA VAL A 190 2.65 -5.97 -11.89
C VAL A 190 3.78 -6.01 -10.88
N GLU A 191 3.66 -6.94 -9.94
CA GLU A 191 4.63 -7.21 -8.88
C GLU A 191 5.06 -8.67 -8.91
N PRO A 192 6.25 -8.95 -9.46
CA PRO A 192 6.84 -10.28 -9.41
C PRO A 192 7.26 -10.64 -7.99
N PHE A 193 7.11 -11.91 -7.61
CA PHE A 193 7.58 -12.42 -6.32
C PHE A 193 8.22 -13.80 -6.47
N ILE A 194 9.03 -14.17 -5.48
CA ILE A 194 9.63 -15.49 -5.33
C ILE A 194 8.97 -16.17 -4.13
N ASP A 195 8.44 -17.36 -4.35
CA ASP A 195 7.88 -18.22 -3.33
C ASP A 195 9.02 -18.95 -2.61
N LEU A 196 9.11 -18.75 -1.29
CA LEU A 196 10.16 -19.30 -0.44
C LEU A 196 9.65 -20.38 0.51
N ARG A 197 8.37 -20.77 0.43
CA ARG A 197 7.74 -21.73 1.35
C ARG A 197 8.45 -23.08 1.40
N ASP A 198 9.00 -23.51 0.27
CA ASP A 198 9.72 -24.77 0.11
C ASP A 198 11.25 -24.60 0.21
N GLY A 199 11.72 -23.42 0.65
CA GLY A 199 13.13 -23.12 0.90
C GLY A 199 13.98 -22.79 -0.33
N LEU A 200 15.26 -22.53 -0.08
CA LEU A 200 16.23 -22.03 -1.07
C LEU A 200 16.48 -23.02 -2.22
N GLU A 201 16.61 -24.31 -1.92
CA GLU A 201 16.86 -25.34 -2.94
C GLU A 201 15.71 -25.42 -3.94
N HIS A 202 14.46 -25.37 -3.47
CA HIS A 202 13.30 -25.35 -4.35
C HIS A 202 13.33 -24.13 -5.29
N PHE A 203 13.61 -22.95 -4.77
CA PHE A 203 13.79 -21.76 -5.61
C PHE A 203 14.94 -21.91 -6.63
N LEU A 204 16.09 -22.45 -6.23
CA LEU A 204 17.20 -22.69 -7.16
C LEU A 204 16.81 -23.66 -8.28
N THR A 205 15.99 -24.68 -7.99
CA THR A 205 15.48 -25.61 -9.00
C THR A 205 14.46 -24.96 -9.95
N SER A 206 13.70 -23.95 -9.50
CA SER A 206 12.74 -23.22 -10.34
C SER A 206 13.42 -22.30 -11.35
N LEU A 207 14.67 -21.88 -11.11
CA LEU A 207 15.46 -21.12 -12.07
C LEU A 207 15.85 -21.97 -13.30
N SER A 208 16.05 -21.32 -14.44
CA SER A 208 16.58 -22.03 -15.61
C SER A 208 18.04 -22.48 -15.39
N GLY A 209 18.48 -23.51 -16.12
CA GLY A 209 19.89 -23.93 -16.09
C GLY A 209 20.86 -22.81 -16.50
N ASN A 210 20.43 -21.95 -17.43
CA ASN A 210 21.16 -20.77 -17.84
C ASN A 210 21.30 -19.74 -16.71
N GLU A 211 20.20 -19.44 -15.99
CA GLU A 211 20.23 -18.50 -14.86
C GLU A 211 21.13 -18.99 -13.74
N ARG A 212 21.04 -20.28 -13.35
CA ARG A 212 21.95 -20.88 -12.37
C ARG A 212 23.42 -20.78 -12.80
N SER A 213 23.72 -21.06 -14.07
CA SER A 213 25.07 -20.97 -14.61
C SER A 213 25.58 -19.53 -14.63
N ASN A 214 24.72 -18.58 -15.02
CA ASN A 214 25.01 -17.16 -15.05
C ASN A 214 25.32 -16.61 -13.66
N LEU A 215 24.54 -17.00 -12.64
CA LEU A 215 24.76 -16.62 -11.25
C LEU A 215 26.14 -17.09 -10.77
N ARG A 216 26.47 -18.37 -10.95
CA ARG A 216 27.80 -18.91 -10.59
C ARG A 216 28.95 -18.20 -11.30
N ARG A 217 28.79 -17.90 -12.59
CA ARG A 217 29.80 -17.17 -13.38
C ARG A 217 30.01 -15.75 -12.85
N LYS A 218 28.92 -15.04 -12.52
CA LYS A 218 28.98 -13.68 -11.94
C LYS A 218 29.70 -13.70 -10.59
N GLN A 219 29.37 -14.67 -9.74
CA GLN A 219 30.00 -14.86 -8.44
C GLN A 219 31.52 -15.06 -8.56
N ARG A 220 31.97 -16.06 -9.34
CA ARG A 220 33.42 -16.31 -9.56
C ARG A 220 34.15 -15.09 -10.13
N ARG A 221 33.49 -14.34 -11.03
CA ARG A 221 34.08 -13.12 -11.61
C ARG A 221 34.23 -12.03 -10.56
N LEU A 222 33.29 -11.87 -9.63
CA LEU A 222 33.40 -10.90 -8.55
C LEU A 222 34.49 -11.31 -7.54
N GLU A 223 34.52 -12.58 -7.15
CA GLU A 223 35.53 -13.15 -6.23
C GLU A 223 36.95 -13.06 -6.82
N GLY A 224 37.10 -13.14 -8.15
CA GLY A 224 38.37 -12.90 -8.82
C GLY A 224 38.88 -11.45 -8.76
N LEU A 225 38.05 -10.48 -8.34
CA LEU A 225 38.45 -9.08 -8.16
C LEU A 225 38.91 -8.75 -6.73
N GLY A 226 38.61 -9.60 -5.75
CA GLY A 226 38.89 -9.36 -4.34
C GLY A 226 37.96 -10.10 -3.40
N SER A 227 38.12 -9.87 -2.09
CA SER A 227 37.28 -10.51 -1.06
C SER A 227 35.85 -9.97 -1.12
N VAL A 228 34.85 -10.85 -1.19
CA VAL A 228 33.44 -10.48 -1.28
C VAL A 228 32.74 -10.84 0.02
N THR A 229 32.11 -9.85 0.66
CA THR A 229 31.36 -10.06 1.91
C THR A 229 29.95 -9.48 1.81
N TYR A 230 29.06 -10.00 2.64
CA TYR A 230 27.69 -9.52 2.79
C TYR A 230 27.54 -8.94 4.19
N GLU A 231 26.86 -7.79 4.31
CA GLU A 231 26.60 -7.15 5.58
C GLU A 231 25.19 -6.55 5.61
N ARG A 232 24.49 -6.72 6.74
CA ARG A 232 23.20 -6.09 7.03
C ARG A 232 23.38 -5.03 8.11
N MET A 233 23.12 -3.78 7.77
CA MET A 233 23.28 -2.61 8.64
C MET A 233 21.92 -2.01 9.03
N SER A 234 21.07 -2.81 9.69
CA SER A 234 19.68 -2.41 10.05
C SER A 234 19.51 -1.92 11.49
N SER A 235 20.58 -1.85 12.28
CA SER A 235 20.52 -1.46 13.69
C SER A 235 20.16 0.04 13.84
N SER A 236 19.56 0.41 14.97
CA SER A 236 19.22 1.81 15.25
C SER A 236 20.46 2.72 15.38
N GLN A 237 21.63 2.14 15.68
CA GLN A 237 22.89 2.87 15.78
C GLN A 237 23.50 3.16 14.40
N ASP A 238 23.24 2.30 13.42
CA ASP A 238 23.87 2.36 12.10
C ASP A 238 22.96 2.92 11.00
N VAL A 239 21.63 2.99 11.24
CA VAL A 239 20.62 3.26 10.20
C VAL A 239 20.91 4.51 9.38
N ASP A 240 21.32 5.61 10.01
CA ASP A 240 21.59 6.86 9.28
C ASP A 240 22.83 6.75 8.38
N ARG A 241 23.90 6.11 8.89
CA ARG A 241 25.13 5.86 8.11
C ARG A 241 24.87 4.89 6.96
N ALA A 242 24.13 3.82 7.22
CA ALA A 242 23.76 2.83 6.21
C ALA A 242 22.88 3.46 5.11
N MET A 243 21.93 4.32 5.50
CA MET A 243 21.14 5.11 4.54
C MET A 243 22.00 6.05 3.69
N ASP A 244 23.05 6.66 4.26
CA ASP A 244 23.99 7.49 3.48
C ASP A 244 24.68 6.69 2.39
N VAL A 245 25.23 5.52 2.73
CA VAL A 245 25.90 4.61 1.79
C VAL A 245 24.93 4.17 0.69
N LEU A 246 23.72 3.75 1.07
CA LEU A 246 22.69 3.35 0.13
C LEU A 246 22.30 4.49 -0.82
N ILE A 247 22.07 5.70 -0.31
CA ILE A 247 21.73 6.87 -1.12
C ILE A 247 22.84 7.17 -2.12
N GLN A 248 24.11 7.09 -1.71
CA GLN A 248 25.25 7.27 -2.60
C GLN A 248 25.23 6.24 -3.74
N LEU A 249 25.12 4.95 -3.42
CA LEU A 249 25.05 3.87 -4.42
C LEU A 249 23.83 4.00 -5.34
N HIS A 250 22.69 4.42 -4.82
CA HIS A 250 21.49 4.65 -5.62
C HIS A 250 21.68 5.83 -6.58
N GLN A 251 22.24 6.94 -6.11
CA GLN A 251 22.49 8.11 -6.95
C GLN A 251 23.54 7.84 -8.02
N MET A 252 24.59 7.05 -7.74
CA MET A 252 25.57 6.65 -8.77
C MET A 252 24.87 5.93 -9.94
N ARG A 253 24.03 4.94 -9.63
CA ARG A 253 23.24 4.18 -10.61
C ARG A 253 22.33 5.06 -11.46
N TRP A 254 21.61 6.00 -10.85
CA TRP A 254 20.61 6.80 -11.56
C TRP A 254 21.23 7.94 -12.37
N LYS A 255 22.33 8.54 -11.88
CA LYS A 255 23.10 9.53 -12.65
C LYS A 255 23.65 8.94 -13.94
N GLU A 256 24.17 7.71 -13.90
CA GLU A 256 24.61 6.99 -15.12
C GLU A 256 23.47 6.83 -16.14
N ARG A 257 22.23 6.68 -15.67
CA ARG A 257 21.02 6.56 -16.51
C ARG A 257 20.41 7.91 -16.89
N GLY A 258 21.05 9.03 -16.58
CA GLY A 258 20.55 10.38 -16.89
C GLY A 258 19.28 10.77 -16.11
N ALA A 259 19.04 10.17 -14.95
CA ALA A 259 17.84 10.44 -14.15
C ALA A 259 18.19 10.73 -12.68
N ALA A 260 17.31 11.46 -11.99
CA ALA A 260 17.57 11.91 -10.62
C ALA A 260 17.49 10.80 -9.56
N GLY A 261 16.79 9.70 -9.87
CA GLY A 261 16.47 8.64 -8.90
C GLY A 261 15.47 9.08 -7.84
N VAL A 262 15.05 8.15 -6.97
CA VAL A 262 14.11 8.46 -5.88
C VAL A 262 14.73 9.44 -4.90
N PHE A 263 16.01 9.25 -4.57
CA PHE A 263 16.75 10.10 -3.65
C PHE A 263 17.28 11.39 -4.29
N GLY A 264 16.94 11.70 -5.54
CA GLY A 264 17.19 13.03 -6.11
C GLY A 264 16.33 14.12 -5.46
N ASP A 265 15.13 13.76 -5.04
CA ASP A 265 14.20 14.65 -4.37
C ASP A 265 14.45 14.72 -2.85
N TYR A 266 14.47 15.94 -2.29
CA TYR A 266 14.76 16.16 -0.87
C TYR A 266 13.67 15.57 0.03
N ARG A 267 12.39 15.77 -0.31
CA ARG A 267 11.25 15.30 0.48
C ARG A 267 11.26 13.78 0.60
N ARG A 268 11.50 13.07 -0.52
CA ARG A 268 11.66 11.60 -0.55
C ARG A 268 12.85 11.13 0.29
N ARG A 269 13.99 11.85 0.27
CA ARG A 269 15.15 11.50 1.11
C ARG A 269 14.79 11.56 2.60
N VAL A 270 14.17 12.64 3.06
CA VAL A 270 13.82 12.79 4.49
C VAL A 270 12.77 11.76 4.90
N PHE A 271 11.71 11.58 4.09
CA PHE A 271 10.71 10.53 4.32
C PHE A 271 11.36 9.14 4.50
N HIS A 272 12.27 8.76 3.60
CA HIS A 272 12.89 7.44 3.64
C HIS A 272 13.82 7.25 4.84
N ARG A 273 14.46 8.31 5.35
CA ARG A 273 15.23 8.23 6.60
C ARG A 273 14.33 8.03 7.81
N ASP A 274 13.24 8.79 7.90
CA ASP A 274 12.33 8.71 9.03
C ASP A 274 11.65 7.33 9.10
N ILE A 275 11.20 6.80 7.96
CA ILE A 275 10.60 5.47 7.93
C ILE A 275 11.64 4.36 8.13
N ALA A 276 12.91 4.55 7.70
CA ALA A 276 13.98 3.60 8.01
C ALA A 276 14.22 3.49 9.52
N ARG A 277 14.26 4.62 10.24
CA ARG A 277 14.39 4.63 11.71
C ARG A 277 13.22 3.91 12.38
N ALA A 278 11.99 4.27 12.02
CA ALA A 278 10.79 3.64 12.57
C ALA A 278 10.77 2.11 12.31
N PHE A 279 11.18 1.67 11.13
CA PHE A 279 11.25 0.24 10.80
C PHE A 279 12.45 -0.46 11.44
N SER A 280 13.55 0.24 11.71
CA SER A 280 14.68 -0.29 12.47
C SER A 280 14.27 -0.63 13.90
N GLU A 281 13.54 0.26 14.57
CA GLU A 281 13.01 0.03 15.93
C GLU A 281 12.07 -1.19 16.00
N LYS A 282 11.37 -1.49 14.91
CA LYS A 282 10.48 -2.67 14.80
C LYS A 282 11.20 -3.95 14.36
N GLY A 283 12.47 -3.86 13.99
CA GLY A 283 13.23 -4.97 13.39
C GLY A 283 12.80 -5.32 11.96
N TRP A 284 12.04 -4.45 11.29
CA TRP A 284 11.53 -4.65 9.92
C TRP A 284 12.50 -4.14 8.86
N LEU A 285 13.40 -3.22 9.19
CA LEU A 285 14.35 -2.65 8.24
C LEU A 285 15.34 -3.69 7.71
N ARG A 286 15.62 -3.66 6.41
CA ARG A 286 16.69 -4.42 5.75
C ARG A 286 17.55 -3.46 4.93
N LEU A 287 18.74 -3.15 5.43
CA LEU A 287 19.77 -2.41 4.70
C LEU A 287 20.94 -3.35 4.41
N ASP A 288 20.86 -3.96 3.24
CA ASP A 288 21.71 -5.08 2.87
C ASP A 288 22.75 -4.66 1.84
N PHE A 289 24.01 -4.99 2.09
CA PHE A 289 25.14 -4.56 1.28
C PHE A 289 25.99 -5.74 0.84
N LEU A 290 26.49 -5.64 -0.39
CA LEU A 290 27.56 -6.48 -0.90
C LEU A 290 28.82 -5.63 -0.96
N LEU A 291 29.88 -6.09 -0.30
CA LEU A 291 31.15 -5.40 -0.18
C LEU A 291 32.22 -6.13 -1.00
N LEU A 292 33.12 -5.38 -1.62
CA LEU A 292 34.31 -5.88 -2.30
C LEU A 292 35.54 -5.26 -1.65
N SER A 293 36.36 -6.09 -1.02
CA SER A 293 37.55 -5.68 -0.25
C SER A 293 37.22 -4.62 0.80
N GLY A 294 36.06 -4.74 1.45
CA GLY A 294 35.57 -3.81 2.49
C GLY A 294 34.76 -2.62 1.96
N GLU A 295 34.67 -2.41 0.64
CA GLU A 295 33.94 -1.29 0.05
C GLU A 295 32.54 -1.70 -0.43
N PRO A 296 31.46 -1.00 -0.04
CA PRO A 296 30.11 -1.27 -0.55
C PRO A 296 30.01 -1.04 -2.07
N ILE A 297 29.67 -2.09 -2.82
CA ILE A 297 29.52 -2.04 -4.30
C ILE A 297 28.06 -2.20 -4.76
N ALA A 298 27.21 -2.76 -3.92
CA ALA A 298 25.77 -2.82 -4.11
C ALA A 298 25.09 -2.72 -2.75
N GLY A 299 23.93 -2.10 -2.71
CA GLY A 299 23.11 -1.96 -1.51
C GLY A 299 21.64 -2.03 -1.84
N VAL A 300 20.81 -2.47 -0.91
CA VAL A 300 19.35 -2.39 -1.07
C VAL A 300 18.68 -1.90 0.19
N TYR A 301 17.75 -0.96 0.00
CA TYR A 301 16.71 -0.66 0.96
C TYR A 301 15.60 -1.69 0.82
N GLY A 302 15.33 -2.47 1.85
CA GLY A 302 14.22 -3.41 1.89
C GLY A 302 13.55 -3.45 3.26
N TYR A 303 12.50 -4.26 3.32
CA TYR A 303 11.68 -4.44 4.51
C TYR A 303 11.33 -5.91 4.69
N ALA A 304 11.37 -6.43 5.91
CA ALA A 304 10.80 -7.73 6.27
C ALA A 304 9.57 -7.50 7.16
N TYR A 305 8.42 -7.92 6.68
CA TYR A 305 7.15 -7.77 7.41
C TYR A 305 6.24 -8.96 7.12
N ARG A 306 5.75 -9.63 8.17
CA ARG A 306 4.87 -10.81 8.06
C ARG A 306 5.42 -11.91 7.15
N ASN A 307 6.66 -12.32 7.43
CA ASN A 307 7.37 -13.38 6.71
C ASN A 307 7.49 -13.08 5.20
N ARG A 308 7.69 -11.81 4.86
CA ARG A 308 7.86 -11.35 3.49
C ARG A 308 8.96 -10.31 3.44
N TYR A 309 9.99 -10.62 2.66
CA TYR A 309 11.03 -9.65 2.30
C TYR A 309 10.54 -8.81 1.11
N SER A 310 10.70 -7.48 1.16
CA SER A 310 10.37 -6.55 0.08
C SER A 310 11.63 -5.85 -0.43
N PHE A 311 12.05 -6.14 -1.66
CA PHE A 311 13.28 -5.61 -2.28
C PHE A 311 13.03 -4.25 -2.92
N TYR A 312 13.07 -3.19 -2.11
CA TYR A 312 12.44 -1.91 -2.43
C TYR A 312 13.29 -0.94 -3.27
N LEU A 313 14.39 -0.41 -2.74
CA LEU A 313 15.23 0.57 -3.46
C LEU A 313 16.68 0.09 -3.55
N PRO A 314 17.06 -0.59 -4.65
CA PRO A 314 18.45 -1.00 -4.87
C PRO A 314 19.34 0.16 -5.37
N GLY A 315 20.56 0.21 -4.86
CA GLY A 315 21.68 1.02 -5.32
C GLY A 315 22.86 0.15 -5.75
N LEU A 316 23.70 0.65 -6.65
CA LEU A 316 24.88 -0.07 -7.13
C LEU A 316 25.95 0.88 -7.64
N ASN A 317 27.21 0.49 -7.48
CA ASN A 317 28.34 1.15 -8.12
C ASN A 317 28.48 0.68 -9.58
N PRO A 318 28.25 1.55 -10.58
CA PRO A 318 28.24 1.15 -11.99
C PRO A 318 29.59 0.63 -12.52
N MET A 319 30.70 1.15 -11.98
CA MET A 319 32.04 0.77 -12.44
C MET A 319 32.33 -0.72 -12.20
N VAL A 320 31.77 -1.27 -11.11
CA VAL A 320 31.86 -2.70 -10.77
C VAL A 320 30.78 -3.48 -11.52
N ALA A 321 29.61 -2.88 -11.74
CA ALA A 321 28.47 -3.55 -12.35
C ALA A 321 28.68 -4.01 -13.79
N ALA A 322 29.40 -3.22 -14.59
CA ALA A 322 29.79 -3.60 -15.96
C ALA A 322 30.61 -4.90 -16.01
N ARG A 323 31.25 -5.27 -14.90
CA ARG A 323 32.11 -6.46 -14.81
C ARG A 323 31.35 -7.64 -14.18
N SER A 324 30.69 -7.49 -13.04
CA SER A 324 30.23 -8.64 -12.25
C SER A 324 28.74 -8.65 -11.89
N SER A 325 27.97 -7.63 -12.28
CA SER A 325 26.54 -7.51 -11.94
C SER A 325 26.24 -7.71 -10.43
N PRO A 326 26.87 -6.94 -9.53
CA PRO A 326 26.78 -7.14 -8.08
C PRO A 326 25.36 -6.96 -7.54
N GLY A 327 24.48 -6.25 -8.25
CA GLY A 327 23.07 -6.15 -7.86
C GLY A 327 22.31 -7.49 -7.92
N ILE A 328 22.64 -8.38 -8.88
CA ILE A 328 22.03 -9.72 -8.95
C ILE A 328 22.61 -10.63 -7.86
N LEU A 329 23.91 -10.49 -7.56
CA LEU A 329 24.54 -11.24 -6.47
C LEU A 329 23.98 -10.79 -5.12
N LEU A 330 23.80 -9.49 -4.89
CA LEU A 330 23.15 -8.97 -3.69
C LEU A 330 21.71 -9.47 -3.58
N LEU A 331 20.93 -9.44 -4.67
CA LEU A 331 19.58 -10.02 -4.70
C LEU A 331 19.59 -11.48 -4.27
N PHE A 332 20.50 -12.29 -4.81
CA PHE A 332 20.65 -13.69 -4.42
C PHE A 332 20.93 -13.84 -2.92
N ARG A 333 21.90 -13.08 -2.39
CA ARG A 333 22.21 -13.09 -0.95
C ARG A 333 20.99 -12.73 -0.12
N CYS A 334 20.23 -11.70 -0.52
CA CYS A 334 19.00 -11.33 0.18
C CYS A 334 17.96 -12.47 0.19
N VAL A 335 17.84 -13.23 -0.90
CA VAL A 335 16.95 -14.42 -0.94
C VAL A 335 17.44 -15.49 0.03
N GLU A 336 18.74 -15.77 0.10
CA GLU A 336 19.31 -16.72 1.07
C GLU A 336 19.04 -16.28 2.52
N GLU A 337 19.23 -14.99 2.82
CA GLU A 337 18.93 -14.42 4.13
C GLU A 337 17.44 -14.51 4.47
N ALA A 338 16.56 -14.18 3.52
CA ALA A 338 15.11 -14.24 3.71
C ALA A 338 14.66 -15.67 4.06
N VAL A 339 15.16 -16.68 3.33
CA VAL A 339 14.90 -18.10 3.66
C VAL A 339 15.41 -18.44 5.06
N ARG A 340 16.63 -18.00 5.43
CA ARG A 340 17.21 -18.27 6.75
C ARG A 340 16.41 -17.63 7.88
N GLU A 341 15.85 -16.44 7.65
CA GLU A 341 15.00 -15.72 8.60
C GLU A 341 13.55 -16.24 8.64
N GLY A 342 13.20 -17.21 7.79
CA GLY A 342 11.87 -17.84 7.76
C GLY A 342 10.84 -17.07 6.94
N ASP A 343 11.26 -16.09 6.12
CA ASP A 343 10.37 -15.46 5.15
C ASP A 343 9.84 -16.50 4.16
N GLN A 344 8.54 -16.44 3.91
CA GLN A 344 7.81 -17.34 3.01
C GLN A 344 7.70 -16.77 1.60
N GLU A 345 7.97 -15.47 1.42
CA GLU A 345 7.90 -14.80 0.13
C GLU A 345 8.98 -13.70 0.03
N PHE A 346 9.59 -13.59 -1.16
CA PHE A 346 10.45 -12.48 -1.53
C PHE A 346 9.75 -11.63 -2.60
N ASN A 347 9.22 -10.48 -2.20
CA ASN A 347 8.54 -9.54 -3.09
C ASN A 347 9.56 -8.65 -3.81
N LEU A 348 9.61 -8.72 -5.15
CA LEU A 348 10.49 -7.88 -5.96
C LEU A 348 9.87 -6.51 -6.25
N LEU A 349 8.61 -6.28 -5.83
CA LEU A 349 7.83 -5.05 -5.99
C LEU A 349 7.68 -4.61 -7.45
N LYS A 350 7.08 -3.43 -7.65
CA LYS A 350 6.59 -2.94 -8.96
C LYS A 350 7.62 -3.10 -10.09
N GLY A 351 7.11 -3.51 -11.24
CA GLY A 351 7.81 -3.50 -12.52
C GLY A 351 8.26 -4.88 -12.98
N ALA A 352 8.29 -5.06 -14.30
CA ALA A 352 8.58 -6.31 -14.97
C ALA A 352 9.97 -6.30 -15.64
N ALA A 353 11.00 -5.81 -14.94
CA ALA A 353 12.36 -5.88 -15.46
C ALA A 353 12.76 -7.34 -15.70
N ASP A 354 13.50 -7.63 -16.77
CA ASP A 354 13.79 -9.00 -17.23
C ASP A 354 14.30 -9.92 -16.11
N TYR A 355 15.22 -9.43 -15.27
CA TYR A 355 15.73 -10.22 -14.14
C TYR A 355 14.65 -10.56 -13.10
N LYS A 356 13.69 -9.66 -12.86
CA LYS A 356 12.59 -9.92 -11.92
C LYS A 356 11.68 -11.02 -12.46
N ILE A 357 11.37 -10.97 -13.76
CA ILE A 357 10.54 -11.97 -14.42
C ILE A 357 11.26 -13.32 -14.48
N ALA A 358 12.55 -13.33 -14.80
CA ALA A 358 13.35 -14.55 -14.84
C ALA A 358 13.48 -15.25 -13.48
N TRP A 359 13.36 -14.50 -12.37
CA TRP A 359 13.50 -15.01 -11.01
C TRP A 359 12.16 -15.27 -10.33
N ALA A 360 11.07 -14.70 -10.83
CA ALA A 360 9.77 -14.81 -10.20
C ALA A 360 9.19 -16.22 -10.36
N THR A 361 8.58 -16.71 -9.28
CA THR A 361 7.76 -17.93 -9.30
C THR A 361 6.26 -17.59 -9.44
N GLY A 362 5.91 -16.31 -9.30
CA GLY A 362 4.56 -15.81 -9.50
C GLY A 362 4.51 -14.31 -9.72
N LEU A 363 3.35 -13.83 -10.18
CA LEU A 363 3.07 -12.42 -10.42
C LEU A 363 1.80 -12.02 -9.67
N ARG A 364 1.81 -10.83 -9.08
CA ARG A 364 0.61 -10.16 -8.58
C ARG A 364 0.31 -8.93 -9.41
N ARG A 365 -0.95 -8.51 -9.39
CA ARG A 365 -1.39 -7.29 -10.05
C ARG A 365 -1.99 -6.37 -9.01
N CYS A 366 -1.67 -5.09 -9.13
CA CYS A 366 -2.45 -4.05 -8.47
C CYS A 366 -3.14 -3.20 -9.53
N VAL A 367 -4.34 -2.73 -9.21
CA VAL A 367 -5.15 -1.86 -10.08
C VAL A 367 -5.35 -0.51 -9.41
N THR A 368 -5.45 0.53 -10.23
CA THR A 368 -5.90 1.84 -9.80
C THR A 368 -7.28 2.09 -10.39
N LEU A 369 -8.23 2.34 -9.51
CA LEU A 369 -9.63 2.54 -9.85
C LEU A 369 -10.02 4.00 -9.62
N GLN A 370 -10.75 4.59 -10.55
CA GLN A 370 -11.22 5.96 -10.49
C GLN A 370 -12.74 6.02 -10.56
N TYR A 371 -13.32 6.82 -9.67
CA TYR A 371 -14.76 7.06 -9.61
C TYR A 371 -15.03 8.56 -9.51
N TYR A 372 -15.81 9.09 -10.46
CA TYR A 372 -16.20 10.49 -10.49
C TYR A 372 -17.51 10.71 -9.74
N ASN A 373 -17.53 11.73 -8.87
CA ASN A 373 -18.72 12.09 -8.11
C ASN A 373 -19.87 12.61 -9.02
N ARG A 374 -21.06 12.80 -8.45
CA ARG A 374 -22.28 13.19 -9.17
C ARG A 374 -22.33 14.68 -9.55
N HIS A 375 -21.40 15.49 -9.07
CA HIS A 375 -21.40 16.93 -9.29
C HIS A 375 -21.11 17.28 -10.74
N LEU A 376 -21.70 18.38 -11.24
CA LEU A 376 -21.48 18.86 -12.61
C LEU A 376 -19.99 19.05 -12.94
N ARG A 377 -19.21 19.51 -11.96
CA ARG A 377 -17.76 19.65 -12.07
C ARG A 377 -17.05 18.32 -12.31
N SER A 378 -17.45 17.25 -11.60
CA SER A 378 -16.92 15.89 -11.83
C SER A 378 -17.27 15.38 -13.22
N ALA A 379 -18.49 15.60 -13.69
CA ALA A 379 -18.93 15.21 -15.03
C ALA A 379 -18.14 15.93 -16.14
N ALA A 380 -17.90 17.24 -15.97
CA ALA A 380 -17.12 18.04 -16.91
C ALA A 380 -15.66 17.56 -17.01
N VAL A 381 -15.04 17.25 -15.88
CA VAL A 381 -13.68 16.70 -15.87
C VAL A 381 -13.61 15.33 -16.54
N LYS A 382 -14.55 14.44 -16.22
CA LYS A 382 -14.60 13.11 -16.85
C LYS A 382 -14.67 13.22 -18.38
N ALA A 383 -15.58 14.04 -18.91
CA ALA A 383 -15.71 14.25 -20.35
C ALA A 383 -14.42 14.78 -20.98
N PHE A 384 -13.74 15.70 -20.32
CA PHE A 384 -12.46 16.25 -20.78
C PHE A 384 -11.33 15.21 -20.80
N GLU A 385 -11.18 14.39 -19.76
CA GLU A 385 -10.15 13.35 -19.69
C GLU A 385 -10.41 12.23 -20.71
N SER A 386 -11.67 11.79 -20.87
CA SER A 386 -12.05 10.82 -21.90
C SER A 386 -11.75 11.35 -23.32
N GLY A 387 -12.04 12.62 -23.59
CA GLY A 387 -11.73 13.28 -24.86
C GLY A 387 -10.24 13.28 -25.19
N LYS A 388 -9.38 13.61 -24.21
CA LYS A 388 -7.92 13.54 -24.37
C LYS A 388 -7.41 12.13 -24.68
N SER A 389 -7.99 11.12 -24.03
CA SER A 389 -7.61 9.72 -24.27
C SER A 389 -7.93 9.29 -25.70
N MET A 390 -9.14 9.62 -26.18
CA MET A 390 -9.55 9.32 -27.56
C MET A 390 -8.64 10.00 -28.60
N ILE A 391 -8.29 11.28 -28.41
CA ILE A 391 -7.35 11.97 -29.30
C ILE A 391 -5.98 11.28 -29.32
N LYS A 392 -5.45 10.88 -28.16
CA LYS A 392 -4.18 10.14 -28.09
C LYS A 392 -4.24 8.78 -28.80
N MET A 393 -5.38 8.10 -28.78
CA MET A 393 -5.58 6.85 -29.52
C MET A 393 -5.67 7.06 -31.02
N LEU A 394 -6.28 8.16 -31.49
CA LEU A 394 -6.41 8.49 -32.91
C LEU A 394 -5.10 8.98 -33.56
N VAL A 395 -4.15 9.45 -32.76
CA VAL A 395 -2.84 9.96 -33.21
C VAL A 395 -1.75 8.86 -33.17
N ARG A 396 -2.06 7.67 -32.65
CA ARG A 396 -1.22 6.47 -32.74
C ARG A 396 -1.69 5.58 -33.87
#